data_AF-A0A1R3JXM7-F1
#
_entry.id   AF-A0A1R3JXM7-F1
#
_cell.length_a   1.000
_cell.length_b   1.000
_cell.length_c   1.000
_cell.angle_alpha   90.00
_cell.angle_beta   90.00
_cell.angle_gamma   90.00
#
_symmetry.space_group_name_H-M   'P 1'
#
loop_
_entity.id
_entity.type
_entity.pdbx_description
1 polymer ?
#
loop_
_entity_poly.entity_id
_entity_poly.type
_entity_poly.pdbx_seq_one_letter_code
_entity_poly.pdbx_strand_id
1 'polypeptide(L)'
;MGEEEIKLLRGYELRLLRCTLHPPPSNPSHDSRPPASDDSLGLYHALISDMLSSIEAGDFIGALSSKAARLVLEESKLSESPETAYLELLDRVHLFISADSIDDSERACRAIIVMCIAVAAFFCFTQCNLTGPVEGLLKRPLPMKAWWDGHGMQEWEDWARNELMTAGSDLVAKFSLLQQRILNGQSSSLLNLLQVFKRDTLHFGTLENVISYWGANLLDGEASTIVTVVHLEAGLLEYEYSQLEFCRQHFNSALVAAGLELSVTGVLGFRTVHQVEPKAQMVLLVKKCPKSSGGTCTSLGPDLDPGLDPSSSRISEDSDILLTPKLLENGNCCGSNGQCCQNSSSSGASLTPVQQAVVLAQCLLIGKTTRQDEMQGWEFAPYIEAIDSQQSSYFMIRCLSYLMRFRWESTRPRTFDRASMMMPYLVEQIQEGSLGVSHRLPLCFVIHFPTIPALRK
;
A
#
# COMPACT_ATOMS: atom_id res chain seq x y z
N MET A 1 16.72 9.97 28.25
CA MET A 1 16.41 10.47 26.88
C MET A 1 15.62 11.78 26.98
N GLY A 2 16.03 12.80 26.22
CA GLY A 2 15.37 14.11 26.20
C GLY A 2 14.12 14.14 25.31
N GLU A 3 13.22 15.11 25.53
CA GLU A 3 11.97 15.24 24.75
C GLU A 3 12.22 15.45 23.24
N GLU A 4 13.23 16.25 22.89
CA GLU A 4 13.64 16.51 21.49
C GLU A 4 14.17 15.25 20.80
N GLU A 5 14.85 14.38 21.53
CA GLU A 5 15.37 13.13 21.00
C GLU A 5 14.26 12.11 20.75
N ILE A 6 13.27 12.04 21.63
CA ILE A 6 12.06 11.24 21.42
C ILE A 6 11.32 11.72 20.15
N LYS A 7 11.20 13.04 19.95
CA LYS A 7 10.59 13.61 18.74
C LYS A 7 11.36 13.24 17.47
N LEU A 8 12.69 13.23 17.53
CA LEU A 8 13.55 12.84 16.42
C LEU A 8 13.36 11.35 16.06
N LEU A 9 13.37 10.46 17.06
CA LEU A 9 13.16 9.02 16.86
C LEU A 9 11.77 8.73 16.27
N ARG A 10 10.72 9.39 16.78
CA ARG A 10 9.37 9.33 16.19
C ARG A 10 9.32 9.88 14.76
N GLY A 11 10.19 10.83 14.44
CA GLY A 11 10.39 11.31 13.07
C GLY A 11 10.91 10.22 12.13
N TYR A 12 11.86 9.39 12.60
CA TYR A 12 12.35 8.23 11.83
C TYR A 12 11.27 7.17 11.63
N GLU A 13 10.48 6.86 12.66
CA GLU A 13 9.31 5.97 12.54
C GLU A 13 8.32 6.48 11.49
N LEU A 14 8.01 7.78 11.52
CA LEU A 14 7.08 8.41 10.58
C LEU A 14 7.60 8.36 9.14
N ARG A 15 8.92 8.54 8.93
CA ARG A 15 9.55 8.39 7.61
C ARG A 15 9.37 6.99 7.04
N LEU A 16 9.60 5.94 7.84
CA LEU A 16 9.33 4.56 7.42
C LEU A 16 7.85 4.32 7.10
N LEU A 17 6.95 4.88 7.91
CA LEU A 17 5.51 4.77 7.66
C LEU A 17 5.11 5.45 6.34
N ARG A 18 5.68 6.63 6.04
CA ARG A 18 5.42 7.41 4.81
C ARG A 18 5.73 6.63 3.54
N CYS A 19 6.73 5.76 3.54
CA CYS A 19 7.03 4.86 2.41
C CYS A 19 5.83 3.97 2.02
N THR A 20 4.91 3.71 2.95
CA THR A 20 3.68 2.93 2.71
C THR A 20 2.46 3.80 2.39
N LEU A 21 2.56 5.12 2.57
CA LEU A 21 1.45 6.06 2.39
C LEU A 21 1.57 6.86 1.10
N HIS A 22 2.76 7.30 0.75
CA HIS A 22 3.03 8.22 -0.36
C HIS A 22 4.32 7.83 -1.09
N PRO A 23 4.40 8.06 -2.41
CA PRO A 23 5.67 7.97 -3.13
C PRO A 23 6.62 9.08 -2.65
N PRO A 24 7.94 8.87 -2.79
CA PRO A 24 8.92 9.88 -2.43
C PRO A 24 8.70 11.16 -3.26
N PRO A 25 8.93 12.35 -2.68
CA PRO A 25 8.85 13.60 -3.43
C PRO A 25 9.92 13.62 -4.54
N SER A 26 9.56 14.16 -5.72
CA SER A 26 10.44 14.23 -6.90
C SER A 26 11.74 14.99 -6.65
N ASN A 27 11.77 15.83 -5.61
CA ASN A 27 12.98 16.43 -5.06
C ASN A 27 13.13 15.94 -3.62
N PRO A 28 14.13 15.10 -3.29
CA PRO A 28 14.44 14.84 -1.90
C PRO A 28 14.92 16.15 -1.30
N SER A 29 14.11 16.74 -0.42
CA SER A 29 14.59 17.78 0.48
C SER A 29 15.70 17.14 1.30
N HIS A 30 16.95 17.50 1.00
CA HIS A 30 18.12 17.23 1.82
C HIS A 30 18.00 18.02 3.14
N ASP A 31 16.98 17.74 3.95
CA ASP A 31 16.81 18.42 5.22
C ASP A 31 17.25 17.52 6.37
N SER A 32 18.15 18.13 7.15
CA SER A 32 18.82 17.65 8.37
C SER A 32 19.83 16.51 8.19
N ARG A 33 20.93 16.78 7.48
CA ARG A 33 22.21 16.15 7.86
C ARG A 33 22.48 16.57 9.32
N PRO A 34 22.60 15.64 10.29
CA PRO A 34 22.99 16.01 11.64
C PRO A 34 24.32 16.78 11.56
N PRO A 35 24.52 17.84 12.35
CA PRO A 35 25.83 18.46 12.45
C PRO A 35 26.83 17.36 12.83
N ALA A 36 27.94 17.27 12.10
CA ALA A 36 29.00 16.31 12.38
C ALA A 36 29.61 16.67 13.74
N SER A 37 29.08 16.08 14.81
CA SER A 37 29.80 15.92 16.07
C SER A 37 30.60 14.63 15.99
N ASP A 38 31.82 14.64 16.52
CA ASP A 38 32.69 13.47 16.68
C ASP A 38 32.16 12.46 17.73
N ASP A 39 30.87 12.55 18.11
CA ASP A 39 30.23 11.73 19.13
C ASP A 39 29.60 10.47 18.52
N SER A 40 29.66 9.35 19.25
CA SER A 40 29.09 8.05 18.84
C SER A 40 27.61 8.13 18.45
N LEU A 41 26.83 8.98 19.11
CA LEU A 41 25.41 9.19 18.84
C LEU A 41 25.18 9.86 17.47
N GLY A 42 26.02 10.82 17.08
CA GLY A 42 25.95 11.47 15.77
C GLY A 42 26.20 10.50 14.61
N LEU A 43 27.09 9.52 14.83
CA LEU A 43 27.33 8.44 13.88
C LEU A 43 26.08 7.56 13.69
N TYR A 44 25.37 7.20 14.76
CA TYR A 44 24.14 6.41 14.65
C TYR A 44 23.03 7.15 13.90
N HIS A 45 22.83 8.44 14.16
CA HIS A 45 21.87 9.25 13.41
C HIS A 45 22.21 9.35 11.91
N ALA A 46 23.49 9.48 11.57
CA ALA A 46 23.94 9.47 10.17
C ALA A 46 23.65 8.11 9.50
N LEU A 47 23.98 7.01 10.18
CA LEU A 47 23.69 5.65 9.72
C LEU A 47 22.19 5.41 9.50
N ILE A 48 21.34 5.87 10.43
CA ILE A 48 19.88 5.78 10.30
C ILE A 48 19.41 6.60 9.10
N SER A 49 19.88 7.83 8.95
CA SER A 49 19.47 8.71 7.84
C SER A 49 19.87 8.14 6.47
N ASP A 50 21.06 7.55 6.35
CA ASP A 50 21.52 6.89 5.13
C ASP A 50 20.62 5.70 4.78
N MET A 51 20.30 4.85 5.76
CA MET A 51 19.37 3.74 5.57
C MET A 51 17.97 4.20 5.17
N LEU A 52 17.41 5.19 5.87
CA LEU A 52 16.09 5.74 5.56
C LEU A 52 16.04 6.28 4.13
N SER A 53 17.09 6.98 3.70
CA SER A 53 17.17 7.52 2.33
C SER A 53 17.18 6.41 1.27
N SER A 54 17.91 5.31 1.52
CA SER A 54 17.87 4.13 0.65
C SER A 54 16.48 3.47 0.62
N ILE A 55 15.82 3.34 1.77
CA ILE A 55 14.47 2.75 1.86
C ILE A 55 13.44 3.63 1.14
N GLU A 56 13.47 4.94 1.35
CA GLU A 56 12.58 5.93 0.70
C GLU A 56 12.76 5.96 -0.82
N ALA A 57 13.99 5.79 -1.29
CA ALA A 57 14.30 5.68 -2.72
C ALA A 57 13.86 4.33 -3.34
N GLY A 58 13.48 3.34 -2.52
CA GLY A 58 13.13 1.99 -2.96
C GLY A 58 14.33 1.07 -3.20
N ASP A 59 15.54 1.47 -2.77
CA ASP A 59 16.74 0.63 -2.80
C ASP A 59 16.89 -0.20 -1.51
N PHE A 60 16.02 -1.20 -1.37
CA PHE A 60 16.00 -2.06 -0.18
C PHE A 60 17.27 -2.91 -0.06
N ILE A 61 17.84 -3.37 -1.19
CA ILE A 61 19.05 -4.18 -1.20
C ILE A 61 20.27 -3.33 -0.77
N GLY A 62 20.36 -2.08 -1.24
CA GLY A 62 21.35 -1.12 -0.78
C GLY A 62 21.24 -0.83 0.71
N ALA A 63 20.01 -0.66 1.23
CA ALA A 63 19.78 -0.48 2.67
C ALA A 63 20.27 -1.70 3.49
N LEU A 64 19.98 -2.92 3.02
CA LEU A 64 20.41 -4.18 3.67
C LEU A 64 21.91 -4.44 3.51
N SER A 65 22.55 -3.83 2.51
CA SER A 65 24.00 -3.91 2.27
C SER A 65 24.77 -2.74 2.89
N SER A 66 24.08 -1.83 3.58
CA SER A 66 24.66 -0.62 4.16
C SER A 66 25.63 -0.92 5.30
N LYS A 67 26.46 0.08 5.65
CA LYS A 67 27.38 -0.02 6.80
C LYS A 67 26.61 -0.31 8.10
N ALA A 68 25.44 0.29 8.28
CA ALA A 68 24.58 0.09 9.44
C ALA A 68 24.09 -1.35 9.55
N ALA A 69 23.63 -1.93 8.44
CA ALA A 69 23.20 -3.33 8.40
C ALA A 69 24.36 -4.28 8.70
N ARG A 70 25.57 -4.02 8.19
CA ARG A 70 26.76 -4.84 8.49
C ARG A 70 27.16 -4.82 9.96
N LEU A 71 26.92 -3.73 10.70
CA LEU A 71 27.19 -3.69 12.14
C LEU A 71 26.32 -4.69 12.93
N VAL A 72 25.14 -5.01 12.43
CA VAL A 72 24.20 -5.96 13.07
C VAL A 72 24.36 -7.36 12.50
N LEU A 73 24.55 -7.47 11.18
CA LEU A 73 24.50 -8.72 10.41
C LEU A 73 25.88 -9.30 10.10
N GLU A 74 26.96 -8.81 10.72
CA GLU A 74 28.35 -9.03 10.29
C GLU A 74 28.73 -10.51 9.98
N GLU A 75 29.59 -10.67 8.97
CA GLU A 75 29.99 -11.89 8.24
C GLU A 75 30.80 -12.93 9.04
N SER A 76 30.45 -13.22 10.28
CA SER A 76 30.93 -14.45 10.93
C SER A 76 30.25 -15.64 10.25
N LYS A 77 31.00 -16.70 9.91
CA LYS A 77 30.45 -17.95 9.34
C LYS A 77 29.28 -18.42 10.20
N LEU A 78 28.07 -18.22 9.72
CA LEU A 78 26.88 -18.80 10.33
C LEU A 78 26.96 -20.32 10.16
N SER A 79 26.29 -21.04 11.06
CA SER A 79 26.09 -22.48 10.94
C SER A 79 25.52 -22.87 9.56
N GLU A 80 25.83 -24.07 9.09
CA GLU A 80 25.28 -24.60 7.83
C GLU A 80 23.78 -24.95 7.95
N SER A 81 23.30 -25.25 9.16
CA SER A 81 21.87 -25.50 9.41
C SER A 81 21.08 -24.18 9.50
N PRO A 82 19.92 -24.08 8.80
CA PRO A 82 19.09 -22.88 8.81
C PRO A 82 18.60 -22.46 10.21
N GLU A 83 18.19 -23.43 11.03
CA GLU A 83 17.62 -23.18 12.35
C GLU A 83 18.64 -22.58 13.32
N THR A 84 19.82 -23.18 13.40
CA THR A 84 20.91 -22.70 14.27
C THR A 84 21.43 -21.36 13.79
N ALA A 85 21.55 -21.16 12.48
CA ALA A 85 21.94 -19.88 11.91
C ALA A 85 20.91 -18.76 12.20
N TYR A 86 19.61 -19.08 12.20
CA TYR A 86 18.56 -18.13 12.59
C TYR A 86 18.63 -17.75 14.07
N LEU A 87 18.84 -18.73 14.97
CA LEU A 87 19.00 -18.47 16.41
C LEU A 87 20.26 -17.63 16.70
N GLU A 88 21.39 -17.95 16.05
CA GLU A 88 22.62 -17.15 16.16
C GLU A 88 22.40 -15.71 15.70
N LEU A 89 21.58 -15.50 14.66
CA LEU A 89 21.22 -14.16 14.19
C LEU A 89 20.36 -13.41 15.20
N LEU A 90 19.35 -14.07 15.80
CA LEU A 90 18.52 -13.48 16.84
C LEU A 90 19.35 -13.07 18.06
N ASP A 91 20.26 -13.92 18.51
CA ASP A 91 21.15 -13.62 19.63
C ASP A 91 22.05 -12.41 19.33
N ARG A 92 22.57 -12.30 18.11
CA ARG A 92 23.36 -11.12 17.69
C ARG A 92 22.54 -9.84 17.73
N VAL A 93 21.31 -9.86 17.21
CA VAL A 93 20.41 -8.70 17.26
C VAL A 93 20.11 -8.31 18.70
N HIS A 94 19.84 -9.30 19.56
CA HIS A 94 19.58 -9.06 20.98
C HIS A 94 20.79 -8.45 21.69
N LEU A 95 22.01 -8.97 21.45
CA LEU A 95 23.26 -8.45 22.00
C LEU A 95 23.57 -7.03 21.49
N PHE A 96 23.28 -6.75 20.22
CA PHE A 96 23.47 -5.42 19.65
C PHE A 96 22.60 -4.38 20.34
N ILE A 97 21.32 -4.70 20.63
CA ILE A 97 20.38 -3.83 21.33
C ILE A 97 20.71 -3.74 22.83
N SER A 98 21.01 -4.86 23.48
CA SER A 98 21.04 -4.97 24.95
C SER A 98 22.43 -4.80 25.57
N ALA A 99 23.45 -4.37 24.81
CA ALA A 99 24.80 -4.26 25.35
C ALA A 99 24.87 -3.29 26.56
N ASP A 100 25.42 -3.78 27.67
CA ASP A 100 25.34 -3.16 29.00
C ASP A 100 26.05 -1.79 29.13
N SER A 101 26.86 -1.39 28.14
CA SER A 101 27.69 -0.18 28.18
C SER A 101 27.04 1.04 27.52
N ILE A 102 25.73 1.02 27.25
CA ILE A 102 25.07 1.93 26.30
C ILE A 102 24.03 2.80 27.00
N ASP A 103 24.10 4.12 26.77
CA ASP A 103 23.07 5.09 27.20
C ASP A 103 21.71 4.79 26.55
N ASP A 104 20.61 5.15 27.22
CA ASP A 104 19.24 4.86 26.74
C ASP A 104 18.98 5.42 25.34
N SER A 105 19.58 6.56 25.03
CA SER A 105 19.57 7.26 23.75
C SER A 105 20.24 6.46 22.63
N GLU A 106 21.45 5.94 22.88
CA GLU A 106 22.15 5.09 21.93
C GLU A 106 21.42 3.75 21.76
N ARG A 107 20.87 3.17 22.84
CA ARG A 107 20.05 1.95 22.77
C ARG A 107 18.85 2.13 21.84
N ALA A 108 18.17 3.27 21.93
CA ALA A 108 17.04 3.58 21.08
C ALA A 108 17.46 3.73 19.60
N CYS A 109 18.57 4.42 19.32
CA CYS A 109 19.12 4.50 17.96
C CYS A 109 19.47 3.12 17.38
N ARG A 110 20.06 2.23 18.18
CA ARG A 110 20.32 0.84 17.77
C ARG A 110 19.04 0.08 17.47
N ALA A 111 17.98 0.26 18.27
CA ALA A 111 16.67 -0.32 17.99
C ALA A 111 16.08 0.20 16.67
N ILE A 112 16.22 1.51 16.36
CA ILE A 112 15.80 2.08 15.08
C ILE A 112 16.57 1.47 13.90
N ILE A 113 17.89 1.24 14.04
CA ILE A 113 18.67 0.56 12.98
C ILE A 113 18.11 -0.83 12.72
N VAL A 114 17.88 -1.63 13.76
CA VAL A 114 17.28 -2.97 13.63
C VAL A 114 15.90 -2.90 12.97
N MET A 115 15.09 -1.91 13.35
CA MET A 115 13.79 -1.66 12.71
C MET A 115 13.93 -1.30 11.23
N CYS A 116 14.88 -0.45 10.85
CA CYS A 116 15.15 -0.13 9.44
C CYS A 116 15.57 -1.37 8.63
N ILE A 117 16.41 -2.24 9.21
CA ILE A 117 16.80 -3.53 8.58
C ILE A 117 15.56 -4.41 8.39
N ALA A 118 14.74 -4.55 9.43
CA ALA A 118 13.51 -5.36 9.38
C ALA A 118 12.52 -4.83 8.33
N VAL A 119 12.30 -3.51 8.28
CA VAL A 119 11.42 -2.87 7.30
C VAL A 119 11.96 -2.99 5.87
N ALA A 120 13.27 -2.82 5.67
CA ALA A 120 13.89 -3.01 4.34
C ALA A 120 13.75 -4.47 3.86
N ALA A 121 13.99 -5.45 4.75
CA ALA A 121 13.78 -6.86 4.43
C ALA A 121 12.31 -7.16 4.12
N PHE A 122 11.38 -6.58 4.88
CA PHE A 122 9.95 -6.73 4.66
C PHE A 122 9.48 -6.10 3.33
N PHE A 123 9.97 -4.91 2.98
CA PHE A 123 9.63 -4.26 1.72
C PHE A 123 10.23 -4.99 0.53
N CYS A 124 11.46 -5.52 0.64
CA CYS A 124 12.04 -6.42 -0.35
C CYS A 124 11.16 -7.66 -0.54
N PHE A 125 10.72 -8.30 0.55
CA PHE A 125 9.79 -9.43 0.49
C PHE A 125 8.43 -9.05 -0.16
N THR A 126 7.89 -7.88 0.18
CA THR A 126 6.65 -7.36 -0.41
C THR A 126 6.80 -7.09 -1.90
N GLN A 127 7.95 -6.57 -2.32
CA GLN A 127 8.29 -6.35 -3.73
C GLN A 127 8.30 -7.67 -4.51
N CYS A 128 8.97 -8.69 -3.97
CA CYS A 128 9.03 -10.03 -4.60
C CYS A 128 7.66 -10.68 -4.77
N ASN A 129 6.75 -10.47 -3.81
CA ASN A 129 5.51 -11.25 -3.72
C ASN A 129 4.24 -10.50 -4.14
N LEU A 130 4.26 -9.17 -4.17
CA LEU A 130 3.04 -8.36 -4.35
C LEU A 130 3.18 -7.27 -5.41
N THR A 131 4.20 -6.40 -5.32
CA THR A 131 4.23 -5.16 -6.12
C THR A 131 5.09 -5.24 -7.38
N GLY A 132 6.11 -6.10 -7.40
CA GLY A 132 7.15 -6.09 -8.43
C GLY A 132 7.93 -4.77 -8.50
N PRO A 133 8.78 -4.57 -9.52
CA PRO A 133 9.20 -5.55 -10.52
C PRO A 133 10.01 -6.69 -9.89
N VAL A 134 9.98 -7.86 -10.52
CA VAL A 134 10.67 -9.08 -10.03
C VAL A 134 12.00 -9.32 -10.77
N GLU A 135 12.23 -8.62 -11.87
CA GLU A 135 13.48 -8.71 -12.64
C GLU A 135 14.67 -8.11 -11.86
N GLY A 136 15.77 -8.85 -11.80
CA GLY A 136 16.98 -8.43 -11.07
C GLY A 136 16.91 -8.57 -9.55
N LEU A 137 15.76 -8.98 -8.98
CA LEU A 137 15.67 -9.28 -7.56
C LEU A 137 16.52 -10.50 -7.22
N LEU A 138 17.44 -10.30 -6.28
CA LEU A 138 18.16 -11.40 -5.67
C LEU A 138 17.12 -12.33 -5.02
N LYS A 139 17.25 -13.64 -5.23
CA LYS A 139 16.57 -14.66 -4.41
C LYS A 139 17.00 -14.62 -2.92
N ARG A 140 17.71 -13.56 -2.51
CA ARG A 140 18.55 -13.44 -1.31
C ARG A 140 18.37 -12.03 -0.71
N PRO A 141 17.44 -11.85 0.23
CA PRO A 141 17.17 -10.53 0.79
C PRO A 141 18.34 -10.00 1.66
N LEU A 142 19.14 -10.89 2.28
CA LEU A 142 20.27 -10.49 3.12
C LEU A 142 21.62 -10.77 2.44
N PRO A 143 22.59 -9.84 2.54
CA PRO A 143 23.94 -10.01 1.99
C PRO A 143 24.81 -10.88 2.91
N MET A 144 24.37 -12.10 3.23
CA MET A 144 25.13 -13.03 4.06
C MET A 144 25.99 -13.93 3.19
N LYS A 145 27.31 -13.92 3.45
CA LYS A 145 28.32 -14.67 2.69
C LYS A 145 28.08 -16.19 2.63
N ALA A 146 27.52 -16.78 3.69
CA ALA A 146 27.13 -18.19 3.74
C ALA A 146 26.10 -18.58 2.66
N TRP A 147 25.30 -17.62 2.18
CA TRP A 147 24.30 -17.85 1.13
C TRP A 147 24.88 -17.75 -0.28
N TRP A 148 26.16 -17.37 -0.41
CA TRP A 148 26.78 -17.09 -1.70
C TRP A 148 27.34 -18.35 -2.39
N ASP A 149 27.62 -19.41 -1.63
CA ASP A 149 28.25 -20.64 -2.13
C ASP A 149 27.27 -21.65 -2.77
N GLY A 150 25.98 -21.29 -2.92
CA GLY A 150 25.01 -21.99 -3.77
C GLY A 150 24.52 -23.36 -3.27
N HIS A 151 25.21 -23.99 -2.32
CA HIS A 151 24.76 -25.20 -1.64
C HIS A 151 23.78 -24.84 -0.49
N GLY A 152 22.67 -25.58 -0.36
CA GLY A 152 21.72 -25.45 0.76
C GLY A 152 20.56 -24.47 0.57
N MET A 153 20.48 -23.67 -0.50
CA MET A 153 19.40 -22.68 -0.68
C MET A 153 17.99 -23.30 -0.69
N GLN A 154 17.84 -24.48 -1.31
CA GLN A 154 16.57 -25.19 -1.29
C GLN A 154 16.20 -25.64 0.12
N GLU A 155 17.17 -26.09 0.92
CA GLU A 155 16.96 -26.48 2.32
C GLU A 155 16.58 -25.29 3.20
N TRP A 156 17.20 -24.12 2.97
CA TRP A 156 16.84 -22.87 3.64
C TRP A 156 15.43 -22.40 3.25
N GLU A 157 15.08 -22.48 1.97
CA GLU A 157 13.74 -22.16 1.51
C GLU A 157 12.68 -23.15 2.06
N ASP A 158 12.99 -24.45 2.07
CA ASP A 158 12.12 -25.49 2.63
C ASP A 158 11.95 -25.30 4.14
N TRP A 159 13.05 -25.03 4.86
CA TRP A 159 13.01 -24.71 6.29
C TRP A 159 12.20 -23.45 6.56
N ALA A 160 12.47 -22.36 5.85
CA ALA A 160 11.73 -21.10 6.04
C ALA A 160 10.24 -21.29 5.71
N ARG A 161 9.89 -22.02 4.66
CA ARG A 161 8.50 -22.38 4.36
C ARG A 161 7.87 -23.21 5.49
N ASN A 162 8.59 -24.21 5.98
CA ASN A 162 8.10 -25.06 7.06
C ASN A 162 7.91 -24.25 8.34
N GLU A 163 8.87 -23.43 8.76
CA GLU A 163 8.74 -22.55 9.93
C GLU A 163 7.61 -21.52 9.76
N LEU A 164 7.47 -20.95 8.57
CA LEU A 164 6.36 -20.06 8.23
C LEU A 164 5.00 -20.77 8.34
N MET A 165 4.94 -22.09 8.08
CA MET A 165 3.75 -22.93 8.19
C MET A 165 3.52 -23.48 9.60
N THR A 166 4.56 -23.85 10.34
CA THR A 166 4.49 -24.49 11.67
C THR A 166 4.36 -23.47 12.79
N ALA A 167 5.12 -22.38 12.74
CA ALA A 167 5.14 -21.38 13.80
C ALA A 167 3.90 -20.47 13.77
N GLY A 168 3.24 -20.32 12.61
CA GLY A 168 2.22 -19.26 12.45
C GLY A 168 2.74 -17.91 12.97
N SER A 169 4.01 -17.63 12.68
CA SER A 169 4.95 -16.83 13.47
C SER A 169 4.41 -15.51 14.03
N ASP A 170 4.96 -15.13 15.20
CA ASP A 170 4.71 -13.88 15.94
C ASP A 170 5.21 -12.61 15.20
N LEU A 171 4.77 -12.40 13.97
CA LEU A 171 5.22 -11.30 13.10
C LEU A 171 4.10 -10.27 12.88
N VAL A 172 4.47 -8.99 12.96
CA VAL A 172 3.59 -7.81 12.93
C VAL A 172 2.51 -7.89 11.83
N ALA A 173 1.31 -7.35 12.12
CA ALA A 173 0.09 -7.46 11.32
C ALA A 173 0.25 -7.47 9.80
N LYS A 174 1.00 -6.53 9.21
CA LYS A 174 1.15 -6.41 7.74
C LYS A 174 1.87 -7.63 7.13
N PHE A 175 2.91 -8.13 7.81
CA PHE A 175 3.64 -9.32 7.37
C PHE A 175 2.75 -10.56 7.49
N SER A 176 2.11 -10.74 8.64
CA SER A 176 1.21 -11.87 8.90
C SER A 176 0.05 -11.93 7.89
N LEU A 177 -0.54 -10.79 7.52
CA LEU A 177 -1.59 -10.74 6.51
C LEU A 177 -1.06 -11.05 5.10
N LEU A 178 0.14 -10.57 4.74
CA LEU A 178 0.78 -10.92 3.47
C LEU A 178 1.12 -12.41 3.41
N GLN A 179 1.66 -12.97 4.49
CA GLN A 179 1.96 -14.39 4.66
C GLN A 179 0.69 -15.25 4.53
N GLN A 180 -0.41 -14.87 5.18
CA GLN A 180 -1.72 -15.52 5.00
C GLN A 180 -2.12 -15.58 3.52
N ARG A 181 -1.98 -14.46 2.80
CA ARG A 181 -2.31 -14.39 1.37
C ARG A 181 -1.36 -15.24 0.51
N ILE A 182 -0.09 -15.33 0.86
CA ILE A 182 0.87 -16.18 0.13
C ILE A 182 0.55 -17.66 0.33
N LEU A 183 0.22 -18.06 1.55
CA LEU A 183 -0.07 -19.45 1.91
C LEU A 183 -1.49 -19.90 1.52
N ASN A 184 -2.36 -18.98 1.05
CA ASN A 184 -3.73 -19.26 0.59
C ASN A 184 -4.62 -20.03 1.60
N GLY A 185 -4.31 -19.96 2.89
CA GLY A 185 -5.02 -20.71 3.94
C GLY A 185 -5.35 -19.85 5.15
N GLN A 186 -6.63 -19.82 5.54
CA GLN A 186 -7.07 -19.23 6.80
C GLN A 186 -6.53 -20.07 7.96
N SER A 187 -5.69 -19.46 8.80
CA SER A 187 -5.18 -20.11 10.02
C SER A 187 -5.79 -19.48 11.27
N SER A 188 -6.31 -20.32 12.17
CA SER A 188 -6.89 -19.90 13.45
C SER A 188 -5.84 -19.46 14.47
N SER A 189 -4.64 -20.06 14.46
CA SER A 189 -3.53 -19.63 15.33
C SER A 189 -3.07 -18.22 14.96
N LEU A 190 -2.93 -17.97 13.66
CA LEU A 190 -2.51 -16.68 13.14
C LEU A 190 -3.61 -15.62 13.27
N LEU A 191 -4.89 -16.01 13.22
CA LEU A 191 -6.00 -15.09 13.51
C LEU A 191 -5.88 -14.48 14.91
N ASN A 192 -5.58 -15.28 15.95
CA ASN A 192 -5.47 -14.76 17.31
C ASN A 192 -4.37 -13.69 17.42
N LEU A 193 -3.22 -13.95 16.79
CA LEU A 193 -2.10 -13.01 16.72
C LEU A 193 -2.48 -11.73 15.96
N LEU A 194 -3.09 -11.87 14.78
CA LEU A 194 -3.56 -10.75 13.98
C LEU A 194 -4.58 -9.89 14.73
N GLN A 195 -5.43 -10.51 15.55
CA GLN A 195 -6.37 -9.79 16.40
C GLN A 195 -5.66 -8.98 17.50
N VAL A 196 -4.57 -9.49 18.08
CA VAL A 196 -3.73 -8.73 19.02
C VAL A 196 -3.10 -7.54 18.31
N PHE A 197 -2.40 -7.76 17.20
CA PHE A 197 -1.76 -6.66 16.48
C PHE A 197 -2.75 -5.64 15.91
N LYS A 198 -3.94 -6.08 15.49
CA LYS A 198 -5.01 -5.16 15.08
C LYS A 198 -5.42 -4.25 16.23
N ARG A 199 -5.51 -4.75 17.47
CA ARG A 199 -5.84 -3.92 18.63
C ARG A 199 -4.74 -2.89 18.89
N ASP A 200 -3.48 -3.27 18.73
CA ASP A 200 -2.34 -2.37 18.89
C ASP A 200 -2.31 -1.30 17.78
N THR A 201 -2.56 -1.66 16.52
CA THR A 201 -2.63 -0.67 15.43
C THR A 201 -3.83 0.26 15.56
N LEU A 202 -4.96 -0.23 16.06
CA LEU A 202 -6.14 0.57 16.37
C LEU A 202 -5.91 1.60 17.49
N HIS A 203 -4.79 1.55 18.21
CA HIS A 203 -4.34 2.67 19.04
C HIS A 203 -4.24 3.97 18.22
N PHE A 204 -3.86 3.89 16.95
CA PHE A 204 -3.83 5.00 16.00
C PHE A 204 -5.13 5.15 15.18
N GLY A 205 -6.23 4.55 15.65
CA GLY A 205 -7.54 4.59 15.00
C GLY A 205 -8.34 5.88 15.21
N THR A 206 -7.83 6.83 15.99
CA THR A 206 -8.45 8.15 16.22
C THR A 206 -7.48 9.27 15.86
N LEU A 207 -8.02 10.41 15.42
CA LEU A 207 -7.22 11.57 15.03
C LEU A 207 -6.40 12.12 16.21
N GLU A 208 -6.99 12.13 17.41
CA GLU A 208 -6.34 12.60 18.63
C GLU A 208 -5.08 11.80 18.96
N ASN A 209 -5.15 10.47 18.88
CA ASN A 209 -4.02 9.62 19.21
C ASN A 209 -2.86 9.82 18.22
N VAL A 210 -3.16 9.90 16.92
CA VAL A 210 -2.16 10.17 15.87
C VAL A 210 -1.50 11.54 16.06
N ILE A 211 -2.29 12.59 16.32
CA ILE A 211 -1.77 13.93 16.58
C ILE A 211 -0.95 13.97 17.88
N SER A 212 -1.39 13.28 18.93
CA SER A 212 -0.65 13.25 20.21
C SER A 212 0.72 12.58 20.10
N TYR A 213 0.85 11.59 19.21
CA TYR A 213 2.08 10.81 19.07
C TYR A 213 3.11 11.53 18.19
N TRP A 214 2.73 11.93 16.97
CA TRP A 214 3.66 12.58 16.01
C TRP A 214 3.64 14.11 16.02
N GLY A 215 2.57 14.74 16.53
CA GLY A 215 2.49 16.18 16.75
C GLY A 215 2.87 17.01 15.52
N ALA A 216 3.88 17.87 15.69
CA ALA A 216 4.36 18.80 14.66
C ALA A 216 5.06 18.14 13.46
N ASN A 217 5.40 16.84 13.55
CA ASN A 217 6.05 16.12 12.44
C ASN A 217 5.06 15.76 11.31
N LEU A 218 3.75 15.85 11.56
CA LEU A 218 2.70 15.49 10.61
C LEU A 218 2.46 16.60 9.57
N LEU A 219 2.26 16.21 8.32
CA LEU A 219 1.81 17.09 7.25
C LEU A 219 0.30 17.31 7.29
N ASP A 220 -0.17 18.35 6.61
CA ASP A 220 -1.59 18.69 6.56
C ASP A 220 -2.44 17.53 5.99
N GLY A 221 -3.37 17.04 6.79
CA GLY A 221 -4.24 15.91 6.44
C GLY A 221 -3.59 14.52 6.54
N GLU A 222 -2.29 14.43 6.85
CA GLU A 222 -1.58 13.16 7.02
C GLU A 222 -2.15 12.35 8.19
N ALA A 223 -2.57 13.02 9.27
CA ALA A 223 -3.21 12.36 10.40
C ALA A 223 -4.50 11.64 10.01
N SER A 224 -5.34 12.27 9.18
CA SER A 224 -6.57 11.67 8.64
C SER A 224 -6.26 10.52 7.69
N THR A 225 -5.20 10.63 6.88
CA THR A 225 -4.69 9.56 6.03
C THR A 225 -4.27 8.34 6.86
N ILE A 226 -3.48 8.53 7.92
CA ILE A 226 -3.03 7.44 8.81
C ILE A 226 -4.23 6.73 9.44
N VAL A 227 -5.17 7.48 10.02
CA VAL A 227 -6.38 6.91 10.62
C VAL A 227 -7.18 6.10 9.58
N THR A 228 -7.33 6.63 8.38
CA THR A 228 -8.03 5.95 7.28
C THR A 228 -7.35 4.63 6.93
N VAL A 229 -6.02 4.64 6.78
CA VAL A 229 -5.20 3.46 6.46
C VAL A 229 -5.29 2.40 7.56
N VAL A 230 -5.21 2.80 8.83
CA VAL A 230 -5.34 1.88 9.98
C VAL A 230 -6.69 1.16 9.95
N HIS A 231 -7.79 1.89 9.71
CA HIS A 231 -9.12 1.27 9.60
C HIS A 231 -9.28 0.41 8.35
N LEU A 232 -8.67 0.78 7.22
CA LEU A 232 -8.66 -0.07 6.02
C LEU A 232 -7.90 -1.38 6.25
N GLU A 233 -6.72 -1.34 6.88
CA GLU A 233 -5.96 -2.55 7.22
C GLU A 233 -6.73 -3.45 8.18
N ALA A 234 -7.35 -2.87 9.22
CA ALA A 234 -8.19 -3.60 10.17
C ALA A 234 -9.42 -4.22 9.49
N GLY A 235 -10.12 -3.47 8.64
CA GLY A 235 -11.29 -3.98 7.90
C GLY A 235 -10.93 -5.06 6.89
N LEU A 236 -9.76 -4.94 6.26
CA LEU A 236 -9.26 -5.91 5.30
C LEU A 236 -8.82 -7.22 5.96
N LEU A 237 -8.28 -7.14 7.18
CA LEU A 237 -8.04 -8.31 8.02
C LEU A 237 -9.36 -9.05 8.30
N GLU A 238 -10.38 -8.34 8.79
CA GLU A 238 -11.70 -8.94 9.05
C GLU A 238 -12.36 -9.49 7.78
N TYR A 239 -12.15 -8.81 6.65
CA TYR A 239 -12.58 -9.29 5.34
C TYR A 239 -11.96 -10.64 5.00
N GLU A 240 -10.65 -10.82 5.21
CA GLU A 240 -9.93 -12.08 4.91
C GLU A 240 -10.53 -13.28 5.67
N TYR A 241 -10.88 -13.05 6.94
CA TYR A 241 -11.49 -14.05 7.82
C TYR A 241 -13.03 -14.09 7.75
N SER A 242 -13.63 -13.42 6.76
CA SER A 242 -15.08 -13.42 6.51
C SER A 242 -15.93 -12.90 7.69
N GLN A 243 -15.35 -12.03 8.52
CA GLN A 243 -16.04 -11.31 9.60
C GLN A 243 -16.68 -10.02 9.07
N LEU A 244 -17.73 -10.16 8.28
CA LEU A 244 -18.28 -9.07 7.46
C LEU A 244 -18.86 -7.90 8.25
N GLU A 245 -19.37 -8.14 9.46
CA GLU A 245 -19.90 -7.08 10.32
C GLU A 245 -18.80 -6.14 10.81
N PHE A 246 -17.70 -6.68 11.34
CA PHE A 246 -16.55 -5.90 11.78
C PHE A 246 -15.83 -5.23 10.61
N CYS A 247 -15.71 -5.93 9.48
CA CYS A 247 -15.21 -5.36 8.23
C CYS A 247 -16.00 -4.10 7.83
N ARG A 248 -17.35 -4.18 7.84
CA ARG A 248 -18.22 -3.03 7.54
C ARG A 248 -18.00 -1.87 8.51
N GLN A 249 -17.88 -2.15 9.81
CA GLN A 249 -17.64 -1.11 10.82
C GLN A 249 -16.32 -0.37 10.58
N HIS A 250 -15.25 -1.11 10.29
CA HIS A 250 -13.94 -0.53 10.00
C HIS A 250 -13.95 0.25 8.67
N PHE A 251 -14.55 -0.27 7.61
CA PHE A 251 -14.65 0.46 6.34
C PHE A 251 -15.52 1.72 6.45
N ASN A 252 -16.54 1.72 7.29
CA ASN A 252 -17.31 2.93 7.60
C ASN A 252 -16.49 3.95 8.40
N SER A 253 -15.68 3.48 9.36
CA SER A 253 -14.76 4.35 10.10
C SER A 253 -13.70 4.97 9.17
N ALA A 254 -13.19 4.21 8.21
CA ALA A 254 -12.31 4.70 7.16
C ALA A 254 -13.00 5.75 6.25
N LEU A 255 -14.27 5.55 5.87
CA LEU A 255 -15.06 6.54 5.12
C LEU A 255 -15.16 7.87 5.86
N VAL A 256 -15.49 7.83 7.15
CA VAL A 256 -15.58 9.02 8.01
C VAL A 256 -14.23 9.70 8.13
N ALA A 257 -13.17 8.95 8.39
CA ALA A 257 -11.80 9.48 8.50
C ALA A 257 -11.30 10.13 7.20
N ALA A 258 -11.68 9.56 6.05
CA ALA A 258 -11.37 10.09 4.71
C ALA A 258 -12.24 11.29 4.31
N GLY A 259 -13.26 11.61 5.11
CA GLY A 259 -14.22 12.69 4.85
C GLY A 259 -15.13 12.42 3.65
N LEU A 260 -15.51 11.15 3.42
CA LEU A 260 -16.32 10.74 2.29
C LEU A 260 -17.71 10.26 2.72
N GLU A 261 -18.72 10.62 1.92
CA GLU A 261 -20.05 10.02 1.93
C GLU A 261 -20.33 9.47 0.52
N LEU A 262 -20.61 8.16 0.44
CA LEU A 262 -20.86 7.45 -0.82
C LEU A 262 -22.34 7.17 -0.97
N SER A 263 -22.88 7.43 -2.17
CA SER A 263 -24.24 7.04 -2.53
C SER A 263 -24.30 6.67 -4.01
N VAL A 264 -25.15 5.72 -4.38
CA VAL A 264 -25.33 5.33 -5.78
C VAL A 264 -26.59 5.99 -6.33
N THR A 265 -26.48 6.62 -7.49
CA THR A 265 -27.57 7.38 -8.11
C THR A 265 -27.72 7.03 -9.60
N GLY A 266 -28.89 7.30 -10.18
CA GLY A 266 -29.15 7.08 -11.60
C GLY A 266 -28.99 8.37 -12.41
N VAL A 267 -28.15 8.35 -13.45
CA VAL A 267 -27.91 9.49 -14.36
C VAL A 267 -28.05 9.02 -15.81
N LEU A 268 -28.61 9.84 -16.69
CA LEU A 268 -28.71 9.49 -18.12
C LEU A 268 -27.32 9.51 -18.78
N GLY A 269 -27.02 8.50 -19.59
CA GLY A 269 -25.76 8.41 -20.31
C GLY A 269 -25.72 7.33 -21.39
N PHE A 270 -24.60 7.28 -22.10
CA PHE A 270 -24.31 6.36 -23.19
C PHE A 270 -23.28 5.34 -22.74
N ARG A 271 -23.56 4.05 -22.98
CA ARG A 271 -22.66 2.95 -22.62
C ARG A 271 -21.89 2.40 -23.82
N THR A 272 -22.44 2.55 -25.02
CA THR A 272 -21.77 2.13 -26.25
C THR A 272 -21.60 3.32 -27.20
N VAL A 273 -20.58 3.26 -28.04
CA VAL A 273 -20.23 4.35 -28.98
C VAL A 273 -21.37 4.64 -29.96
N HIS A 274 -22.12 3.61 -30.36
CA HIS A 274 -23.19 3.70 -31.35
C HIS A 274 -24.59 3.82 -30.75
N GLN A 275 -24.71 4.02 -29.42
CA GLN A 275 -26.01 4.17 -28.77
C GLN A 275 -26.65 5.51 -29.12
N VAL A 276 -27.87 5.49 -29.67
CA VAL A 276 -28.59 6.71 -30.11
C VAL A 276 -29.32 7.40 -28.96
N GLU A 277 -30.00 6.64 -28.11
CA GLU A 277 -30.79 7.19 -26.99
C GLU A 277 -30.06 7.02 -25.66
N PRO A 278 -29.97 8.07 -24.82
CA PRO A 278 -29.35 7.96 -23.50
C PRO A 278 -30.20 7.08 -22.58
N LYS A 279 -29.54 6.20 -21.81
CA LYS A 279 -30.17 5.31 -20.84
C LYS A 279 -29.69 5.63 -19.44
N ALA A 280 -30.51 5.31 -18.43
CA ALA A 280 -30.09 5.45 -17.04
C ALA A 280 -28.87 4.56 -16.75
N GLN A 281 -27.81 5.18 -16.25
CA GLN A 281 -26.57 4.58 -15.78
C GLN A 281 -26.49 4.76 -14.26
N MET A 282 -26.03 3.74 -13.55
CA MET A 282 -25.74 3.86 -12.12
C MET A 282 -24.38 4.52 -11.95
N VAL A 283 -24.32 5.60 -11.18
CA VAL A 283 -23.11 6.40 -10.94
C VAL A 283 -22.91 6.54 -9.44
N LEU A 284 -21.65 6.39 -9.01
CA LEU A 284 -21.27 6.62 -7.63
C LEU A 284 -21.14 8.12 -7.38
N LEU A 285 -22.04 8.67 -6.58
CA LEU A 285 -21.94 10.02 -6.06
C LEU A 285 -21.04 10.02 -4.83
N VAL A 286 -19.89 10.69 -4.96
CA VAL A 286 -18.94 10.88 -3.88
C VAL A 286 -19.06 12.32 -3.36
N LYS A 287 -19.61 12.48 -2.16
CA LYS A 287 -19.63 13.77 -1.48
C LYS A 287 -18.43 13.87 -0.54
N LYS A 288 -17.75 15.00 -0.58
CA LYS A 288 -16.68 15.33 0.36
C LYS A 288 -17.26 16.18 1.49
N CYS A 289 -17.08 15.74 2.73
CA CYS A 289 -17.46 16.54 3.89
C CYS A 289 -16.54 17.77 3.99
N PRO A 290 -17.08 19.00 4.11
CA PRO A 290 -16.27 20.20 4.22
C PRO A 290 -15.41 20.16 5.50
N LYS A 291 -14.11 20.41 5.38
CA LYS A 291 -13.20 20.50 6.54
C LYS A 291 -13.50 21.79 7.32
N SER A 292 -13.82 21.67 8.61
CA SER A 292 -13.94 22.83 9.51
C SER A 292 -12.56 23.24 10.04
N SER A 293 -11.73 23.90 9.23
CA SER A 293 -10.64 24.76 9.70
C SER A 293 -10.07 25.54 8.53
N GLY A 294 -9.88 26.85 8.72
CA GLY A 294 -9.33 27.76 7.73
C GLY A 294 -7.87 27.45 7.44
N GLY A 295 -7.62 26.87 6.27
CA GLY A 295 -6.30 26.71 5.69
C GLY A 295 -6.52 26.45 4.21
N THR A 296 -6.00 27.34 3.37
CA THR A 296 -6.03 27.19 1.92
C THR A 296 -5.53 25.81 1.57
N CYS A 297 -6.41 24.96 1.03
CA CYS A 297 -6.03 23.67 0.46
C CYS A 297 -5.12 23.94 -0.73
N THR A 298 -3.82 24.04 -0.52
CA THR A 298 -2.86 23.75 -1.57
C THR A 298 -3.00 22.27 -1.82
N SER A 299 -3.84 21.92 -2.79
CA SER A 299 -3.78 20.62 -3.43
C SER A 299 -2.40 20.54 -4.09
N LEU A 300 -1.41 20.14 -3.30
CA LEU A 300 -0.24 19.46 -3.82
C LEU A 300 -0.78 18.14 -4.35
N GLY A 301 -1.39 18.20 -5.55
CA GLY A 301 -1.41 17.03 -6.39
C GLY A 301 0.05 16.61 -6.48
N PRO A 302 0.38 15.35 -6.15
CA PRO A 302 1.65 14.85 -6.60
C PRO A 302 1.63 15.06 -8.11
N ASP A 303 2.57 15.83 -8.65
CA ASP A 303 3.02 15.68 -10.03
C ASP A 303 3.67 14.29 -10.11
N LEU A 304 2.84 13.26 -9.96
CA LEU A 304 3.21 11.90 -10.25
C LEU A 304 3.16 11.83 -11.76
N ASP A 305 4.34 11.71 -12.33
CA ASP A 305 4.52 11.25 -13.69
C ASP A 305 3.59 10.03 -13.86
N PRO A 306 2.62 10.07 -14.80
CA PRO A 306 1.70 8.97 -15.01
C PRO A 306 2.49 7.81 -15.62
N GLY A 307 3.24 7.08 -14.81
CA GLY A 307 4.02 5.91 -15.24
C GLY A 307 3.14 4.71 -15.63
N LEU A 308 1.82 4.92 -15.71
CA LEU A 308 0.95 4.19 -16.62
C LEU A 308 0.51 5.19 -17.69
N ASP A 309 1.34 5.32 -18.72
CA ASP A 309 0.95 5.88 -20.02
C ASP A 309 -0.34 5.15 -20.48
N PRO A 310 -1.24 5.79 -21.26
CA PRO A 310 -2.63 5.40 -21.46
C PRO A 310 -2.75 4.17 -22.35
N SER A 311 -2.18 3.03 -21.97
CA SER A 311 -2.46 1.74 -22.56
C SER A 311 -3.81 1.17 -22.11
N SER A 312 -4.47 1.85 -21.15
CA SER A 312 -5.93 1.82 -21.04
C SER A 312 -6.61 2.22 -22.36
N SER A 313 -6.00 3.10 -23.17
CA SER A 313 -6.48 3.44 -24.51
C SER A 313 -6.38 2.24 -25.45
N ARG A 314 -5.26 1.51 -25.48
CA ARG A 314 -5.12 0.31 -26.33
C ARG A 314 -6.17 -0.76 -26.03
N ILE A 315 -6.49 -1.00 -24.77
CA ILE A 315 -7.51 -1.98 -24.35
C ILE A 315 -8.94 -1.43 -24.57
N SER A 316 -9.11 -0.11 -24.56
CA SER A 316 -10.40 0.57 -24.71
C SER A 316 -10.77 0.87 -26.16
N GLU A 317 -9.81 1.06 -27.05
CA GLU A 317 -10.01 1.51 -28.44
C GLU A 317 -10.67 0.44 -29.31
N ASP A 318 -10.45 -0.85 -29.00
CA ASP A 318 -10.98 -1.98 -29.78
C ASP A 318 -12.38 -2.45 -29.33
N SER A 319 -13.00 -1.79 -28.34
CA SER A 319 -14.32 -2.19 -27.82
C SER A 319 -15.39 -1.13 -28.02
N ASP A 320 -16.52 -1.52 -28.63
CA ASP A 320 -17.70 -0.65 -28.79
C ASP A 320 -18.36 -0.25 -27.46
N ILE A 321 -18.03 -0.94 -26.36
CA ILE A 321 -18.54 -0.68 -25.01
C ILE A 321 -17.52 0.20 -24.29
N LEU A 322 -17.95 1.34 -23.76
CA LEU A 322 -17.05 2.26 -23.05
C LEU A 322 -16.59 1.70 -21.69
N LEU A 323 -15.35 2.02 -21.30
CA LEU A 323 -14.84 1.73 -19.94
C LEU A 323 -15.68 2.48 -18.90
N THR A 324 -15.85 3.78 -19.08
CA THR A 324 -16.73 4.62 -18.27
C THR A 324 -17.87 5.16 -19.13
N PRO A 325 -19.12 5.15 -18.65
CA PRO A 325 -20.24 5.67 -19.41
C PRO A 325 -20.08 7.17 -19.66
N LYS A 326 -20.42 7.61 -20.87
CA LYS A 326 -20.51 9.05 -21.17
C LYS A 326 -21.82 9.58 -20.62
N LEU A 327 -21.74 10.32 -19.52
CA LEU A 327 -22.91 10.92 -18.87
C LEU A 327 -23.38 12.15 -19.63
N LEU A 328 -24.69 12.38 -19.65
CA LEU A 328 -25.26 13.61 -20.17
C LEU A 328 -25.00 14.75 -19.18
N GLU A 329 -24.48 15.88 -19.65
CA GLU A 329 -24.36 17.07 -18.80
C GLU A 329 -25.77 17.57 -18.45
N ASN A 330 -26.10 17.57 -17.17
CA ASN A 330 -27.31 18.23 -16.71
C ASN A 330 -27.09 19.74 -16.88
N GLY A 331 -27.80 20.36 -17.81
CA GLY A 331 -27.66 21.77 -18.21
C GLY A 331 -28.09 22.80 -17.16
N ASN A 332 -27.68 22.64 -15.90
CA ASN A 332 -27.99 23.56 -14.82
C ASN A 332 -26.76 24.37 -14.36
N CYS A 333 -26.00 24.87 -15.34
CA CYS A 333 -25.01 25.93 -15.14
C CYS A 333 -25.58 27.24 -15.68
N CYS A 334 -26.32 27.97 -14.84
CA CYS A 334 -26.81 29.31 -15.17
C CYS A 334 -25.71 30.35 -14.90
N GLY A 335 -25.26 31.08 -15.93
CA GLY A 335 -24.88 32.50 -15.80
C GLY A 335 -23.42 32.91 -15.99
N SER A 336 -23.09 33.30 -17.23
CA SER A 336 -22.22 34.43 -17.62
C SER A 336 -20.76 34.48 -17.18
N ASN A 337 -19.85 33.92 -17.99
CA ASN A 337 -18.95 34.69 -18.89
C ASN A 337 -17.92 33.74 -19.51
N GLY A 338 -17.76 33.84 -20.82
CA GLY A 338 -17.03 32.87 -21.64
C GLY A 338 -15.53 32.80 -21.36
N GLN A 339 -15.09 31.60 -21.00
CA GLN A 339 -13.79 31.07 -21.40
C GLN A 339 -13.99 29.57 -21.67
N CYS A 340 -13.98 29.20 -22.95
CA CYS A 340 -14.20 27.82 -23.40
C CYS A 340 -12.92 27.02 -23.18
N CYS A 341 -12.80 26.35 -22.03
CA CYS A 341 -11.80 25.31 -21.81
C CYS A 341 -12.42 23.98 -22.25
N GLN A 342 -11.85 23.38 -23.29
CA GLN A 342 -12.28 22.11 -23.81
C GLN A 342 -11.98 20.95 -22.84
N ASN A 343 -12.91 19.98 -22.84
CA ASN A 343 -12.78 18.60 -22.33
C ASN A 343 -12.51 18.44 -20.83
N SER A 344 -13.54 18.67 -20.01
CA SER A 344 -13.62 18.11 -18.67
C SER A 344 -15.00 17.50 -18.48
N SER A 345 -15.11 16.17 -18.63
CA SER A 345 -16.31 15.39 -18.35
C SER A 345 -16.79 15.64 -16.91
N SER A 346 -17.91 16.32 -16.78
CA SER A 346 -18.47 16.81 -15.53
C SER A 346 -19.22 15.72 -14.75
N SER A 347 -18.58 15.14 -13.73
CA SER A 347 -19.16 14.73 -12.41
C SER A 347 -18.35 13.63 -11.71
N GLY A 348 -17.07 13.86 -11.46
CA GLY A 348 -16.30 13.08 -10.49
C GLY A 348 -15.39 14.05 -9.74
N ALA A 349 -15.65 14.32 -8.47
CA ALA A 349 -14.71 15.06 -7.66
C ALA A 349 -13.36 14.32 -7.67
N SER A 350 -12.24 15.02 -7.88
CA SER A 350 -10.91 14.40 -7.89
C SER A 350 -10.64 13.71 -6.54
N LEU A 351 -10.47 12.39 -6.53
CA LEU A 351 -10.27 11.63 -5.29
C LEU A 351 -8.79 11.48 -5.00
N THR A 352 -8.39 11.68 -3.74
CA THR A 352 -7.03 11.34 -3.31
C THR A 352 -6.81 9.82 -3.41
N PRO A 353 -5.57 9.33 -3.56
CA PRO A 353 -5.31 7.89 -3.64
C PRO A 353 -5.89 7.10 -2.44
N VAL A 354 -5.80 7.64 -1.22
CA VAL A 354 -6.38 7.03 -0.02
C VAL A 354 -7.91 6.95 -0.13
N GLN A 355 -8.55 8.01 -0.63
CA GLN A 355 -10.00 8.04 -0.89
C GLN A 355 -10.40 7.00 -1.95
N GLN A 356 -9.58 6.82 -3.00
CA GLN A 356 -9.78 5.78 -4.02
C GLN A 356 -9.71 4.37 -3.39
N ALA A 357 -8.76 4.13 -2.48
CA ALA A 357 -8.66 2.86 -1.76
C ALA A 357 -9.91 2.57 -0.91
N VAL A 358 -10.49 3.59 -0.26
CA VAL A 358 -11.75 3.43 0.50
C VAL A 358 -12.92 3.06 -0.41
N VAL A 359 -13.03 3.67 -1.60
CA VAL A 359 -14.07 3.33 -2.59
C VAL A 359 -13.92 1.88 -3.06
N LEU A 360 -12.69 1.42 -3.34
CA LEU A 360 -12.43 0.02 -3.71
C LEU A 360 -12.71 -0.95 -2.55
N ALA A 361 -12.43 -0.57 -1.30
CA ALA A 361 -12.76 -1.37 -0.12
C ALA A 361 -14.28 -1.57 0.05
N GLN A 362 -15.08 -0.55 -0.23
CA GLN A 362 -16.54 -0.67 -0.24
C GLN A 362 -17.03 -1.59 -1.38
N CYS A 363 -16.41 -1.50 -2.56
CA CYS A 363 -16.67 -2.42 -3.67
C CYS A 363 -16.38 -3.89 -3.28
N LEU A 364 -15.29 -4.14 -2.56
CA LEU A 364 -14.94 -5.46 -2.03
C LEU A 364 -15.99 -6.01 -1.06
N LEU A 365 -16.48 -5.18 -0.14
CA LEU A 365 -17.48 -5.57 0.85
C LEU A 365 -18.79 -6.01 0.18
N ILE A 366 -19.27 -5.25 -0.80
CA ILE A 366 -20.45 -5.61 -1.61
C ILE A 366 -20.26 -7.01 -2.23
N GLY A 367 -19.05 -7.32 -2.69
CA GLY A 367 -18.72 -8.60 -3.32
C GLY A 367 -18.88 -9.81 -2.42
N LYS A 368 -18.63 -9.66 -1.10
CA LYS A 368 -18.80 -10.76 -0.14
C LYS A 368 -20.17 -10.78 0.53
N THR A 369 -20.84 -9.64 0.68
CA THR A 369 -22.12 -9.59 1.40
C THR A 369 -23.31 -10.06 0.59
N THR A 370 -23.23 -10.01 -0.74
CA THR A 370 -24.38 -10.20 -1.61
C THR A 370 -24.37 -11.62 -2.23
N ARG A 371 -25.52 -12.32 -2.18
CA ARG A 371 -25.68 -13.67 -2.77
C ARG A 371 -25.72 -13.55 -4.29
N GLN A 372 -24.78 -14.16 -5.02
CA GLN A 372 -24.68 -14.08 -6.49
C GLN A 372 -26.05 -14.21 -7.20
N ASP A 373 -26.65 -13.08 -7.53
CA ASP A 373 -27.86 -12.94 -8.33
C ASP A 373 -27.53 -12.10 -9.57
N GLU A 374 -28.17 -12.38 -10.71
CA GLU A 374 -27.81 -11.82 -12.02
C GLU A 374 -27.98 -10.29 -12.09
N MET A 375 -28.87 -9.71 -11.27
CA MET A 375 -29.06 -8.26 -11.18
C MET A 375 -27.97 -7.53 -10.38
N GLN A 376 -27.25 -8.23 -9.51
CA GLN A 376 -26.31 -7.63 -8.56
C GLN A 376 -24.92 -7.42 -9.14
N GLY A 377 -24.61 -8.08 -10.26
CA GLY A 377 -23.40 -7.78 -11.03
C GLY A 377 -23.31 -6.31 -11.43
N TRP A 378 -24.41 -5.55 -11.42
CA TRP A 378 -24.42 -4.12 -11.75
C TRP A 378 -24.08 -3.19 -10.57
N GLU A 379 -24.04 -3.69 -9.32
CA GLU A 379 -23.73 -2.87 -8.14
C GLU A 379 -22.24 -2.51 -8.02
N PHE A 380 -21.35 -3.31 -8.63
CA PHE A 380 -19.90 -3.07 -8.64
C PHE A 380 -19.48 -1.97 -9.61
N ALA A 381 -20.21 -1.88 -10.73
CA ALA A 381 -19.88 -1.02 -11.87
C ALA A 381 -19.63 0.44 -11.45
N PRO A 382 -20.50 1.09 -10.64
CA PRO A 382 -20.33 2.49 -10.29
C PRO A 382 -19.06 2.77 -9.48
N TYR A 383 -18.62 1.82 -8.65
CA TYR A 383 -17.41 1.96 -7.83
C TYR A 383 -16.15 1.83 -8.68
N ILE A 384 -16.10 0.82 -9.56
CA ILE A 384 -14.96 0.59 -10.45
C ILE A 384 -14.83 1.76 -11.45
N GLU A 385 -15.95 2.18 -12.05
CA GLU A 385 -15.99 3.28 -13.03
C GLU A 385 -15.59 4.62 -12.42
N ALA A 386 -15.95 4.86 -11.14
CA ALA A 386 -15.53 6.06 -10.43
C ALA A 386 -14.00 6.15 -10.29
N ILE A 387 -13.31 5.01 -10.11
CA ILE A 387 -11.84 4.94 -10.06
C ILE A 387 -11.23 5.01 -11.47
N ASP A 388 -11.81 4.30 -12.43
CA ASP A 388 -11.34 4.31 -13.82
C ASP A 388 -11.39 5.74 -14.42
N SER A 389 -12.35 6.57 -13.99
CA SER A 389 -12.48 7.97 -14.39
C SER A 389 -11.43 8.93 -13.79
N GLN A 390 -10.65 8.49 -12.79
CA GLN A 390 -9.65 9.34 -12.16
C GLN A 390 -8.39 9.47 -13.04
N GLN A 391 -7.90 10.70 -13.18
CA GLN A 391 -6.70 11.02 -13.96
C GLN A 391 -5.41 10.47 -13.33
N SER A 392 -5.35 10.36 -12.00
CA SER A 392 -4.17 9.90 -11.26
C SER A 392 -4.56 8.89 -10.18
N SER A 393 -3.89 7.73 -10.17
CA SER A 393 -4.03 6.71 -9.14
C SER A 393 -2.65 6.12 -8.83
N TYR A 394 -2.42 5.69 -7.60
CA TYR A 394 -1.22 4.90 -7.30
C TYR A 394 -1.27 3.55 -8.01
N PHE A 395 -0.09 3.01 -8.32
CA PHE A 395 0.08 1.77 -9.08
C PHE A 395 -0.80 0.63 -8.55
N MET A 396 -0.69 0.34 -7.25
CA MET A 396 -1.41 -0.79 -6.64
C MET A 396 -2.94 -0.59 -6.60
N ILE A 397 -3.41 0.64 -6.43
CA ILE A 397 -4.84 0.97 -6.51
C ILE A 397 -5.35 0.73 -7.93
N ARG A 398 -4.57 1.15 -8.93
CA ARG A 398 -4.91 0.93 -10.34
C ARG A 398 -4.94 -0.57 -10.65
N CYS A 399 -3.94 -1.34 -10.22
CA CYS A 399 -3.91 -2.80 -10.35
C CYS A 399 -5.16 -3.47 -9.75
N LEU A 400 -5.57 -3.06 -8.54
CA LEU A 400 -6.80 -3.57 -7.93
C LEU A 400 -8.05 -3.19 -8.74
N SER A 401 -8.16 -1.95 -9.21
CA SER A 401 -9.28 -1.52 -10.08
C SER A 401 -9.36 -2.39 -11.34
N TYR A 402 -8.23 -2.61 -12.01
CA TYR A 402 -8.13 -3.48 -13.19
C TYR A 402 -8.54 -4.93 -12.88
N LEU A 403 -8.12 -5.49 -11.75
CA LEU A 403 -8.49 -6.85 -11.35
C LEU A 403 -9.99 -6.96 -11.06
N MET A 404 -10.57 -5.99 -10.35
CA MET A 404 -12.02 -5.94 -10.10
C MET A 404 -12.80 -5.81 -11.40
N ARG A 405 -12.32 -4.97 -12.31
CA ARG A 405 -12.89 -4.79 -13.65
C ARG A 405 -12.84 -6.08 -14.46
N PHE A 406 -11.70 -6.76 -14.50
CA PHE A 406 -11.55 -8.04 -15.15
C PHE A 406 -12.54 -9.08 -14.61
N ARG A 407 -12.61 -9.23 -13.28
CA ARG A 407 -13.56 -10.17 -12.63
C ARG A 407 -15.00 -9.84 -12.98
N TRP A 408 -15.33 -8.56 -13.05
CA TRP A 408 -16.66 -8.12 -13.42
C TRP A 408 -16.98 -8.37 -14.90
N GLU A 409 -16.09 -8.00 -15.82
CA GLU A 409 -16.32 -8.11 -17.27
C GLU A 409 -16.23 -9.53 -17.81
N SER A 410 -15.45 -10.40 -17.17
CA SER A 410 -15.33 -11.82 -17.55
C SER A 410 -16.63 -12.61 -17.35
N THR A 411 -17.55 -12.13 -16.51
CA THR A 411 -18.89 -12.73 -16.37
C THR A 411 -19.82 -12.43 -17.55
N ARG A 412 -19.44 -11.51 -18.46
CA ARG A 412 -20.32 -10.95 -19.49
C ARG A 412 -19.80 -11.26 -20.89
N PRO A 413 -20.61 -11.93 -21.74
CA PRO A 413 -20.16 -12.32 -23.08
C PRO A 413 -19.68 -11.15 -23.95
N ARG A 414 -20.31 -9.97 -23.86
CA ARG A 414 -19.97 -8.80 -24.71
C ARG A 414 -18.69 -8.07 -24.31
N THR A 415 -18.20 -8.26 -23.10
CA THR A 415 -16.96 -7.63 -22.60
C THR A 415 -15.87 -8.66 -22.33
N PHE A 416 -16.13 -9.94 -22.62
CA PHE A 416 -15.21 -11.04 -22.36
C PHE A 416 -13.89 -10.88 -23.11
N ASP A 417 -13.92 -10.49 -24.38
CA ASP A 417 -12.71 -10.32 -25.19
C ASP A 417 -11.79 -9.24 -24.62
N ARG A 418 -12.37 -8.11 -24.18
CA ARG A 418 -11.61 -7.07 -23.48
C ARG A 418 -11.04 -7.59 -22.16
N ALA A 419 -11.84 -8.27 -21.34
CA ALA A 419 -11.36 -8.86 -20.09
C ALA A 419 -10.19 -9.84 -20.31
N SER A 420 -10.26 -10.64 -21.38
CA SER A 420 -9.20 -11.58 -21.76
C SER A 420 -7.86 -10.87 -22.05
N MET A 421 -7.89 -9.66 -22.62
CA MET A 421 -6.68 -8.85 -22.86
C MET A 421 -6.15 -8.14 -21.61
N MET A 422 -7.02 -7.84 -20.64
CA MET A 422 -6.64 -7.09 -19.43
C MET A 422 -5.73 -7.88 -18.48
N MET A 423 -5.94 -9.20 -18.36
CA MET A 423 -5.18 -10.02 -17.41
C MET A 423 -3.69 -10.18 -17.82
N PRO A 424 -3.35 -10.55 -19.08
CA PRO A 424 -1.96 -10.59 -19.54
C PRO A 424 -1.27 -9.23 -19.39
N TYR A 425 -1.98 -8.14 -19.74
CA TYR A 425 -1.46 -6.78 -19.58
C TYR A 425 -1.15 -6.44 -18.11
N LEU A 426 -2.05 -6.78 -17.17
CA LEU A 426 -1.80 -6.57 -15.74
C LEU A 426 -0.55 -7.34 -15.27
N VAL A 427 -0.39 -8.58 -15.71
CA VAL A 427 0.76 -9.43 -15.35
C VAL A 427 2.06 -8.87 -15.93
N GLU A 428 2.04 -8.39 -17.17
CA GLU A 428 3.17 -7.73 -17.83
C GLU A 428 3.58 -6.46 -17.06
N GLN A 429 2.64 -5.58 -16.72
CA GLN A 429 2.92 -4.35 -15.96
C GLN A 429 3.52 -4.60 -14.56
N ILE A 430 3.13 -5.69 -13.90
CA ILE A 430 3.71 -6.07 -12.60
C ILE A 430 5.16 -6.57 -12.78
N GLN A 431 5.47 -7.21 -13.91
CA GLN A 431 6.80 -7.73 -14.20
C GLN A 431 7.75 -6.65 -14.71
N GLU A 432 7.27 -5.78 -15.59
CA GLU A 432 8.01 -4.67 -16.15
C GLU A 432 8.46 -3.69 -15.07
N GLY A 433 9.68 -3.17 -15.19
CA GLY A 433 10.28 -2.18 -14.28
C GLY A 433 9.97 -0.72 -14.63
N SER A 434 8.92 -0.44 -15.41
CA SER A 434 8.62 0.91 -15.95
C SER A 434 8.52 1.98 -14.86
N LEU A 435 7.83 1.65 -13.77
CA LEU A 435 7.73 2.44 -12.54
C LEU A 435 8.74 1.98 -11.49
N GLY A 436 9.46 2.93 -10.89
CA GLY A 436 10.38 2.67 -9.78
C GLY A 436 9.72 2.02 -8.57
N VAL A 437 10.48 1.23 -7.82
CA VAL A 437 10.01 0.44 -6.66
C VAL A 437 9.28 1.30 -5.63
N SER A 438 9.80 2.49 -5.34
CA SER A 438 9.24 3.44 -4.37
C SER A 438 7.86 3.97 -4.76
N HIS A 439 7.50 3.96 -6.05
CA HIS A 439 6.17 4.35 -6.53
C HIS A 439 5.16 3.20 -6.50
N ARG A 440 5.61 1.95 -6.37
CA ARG A 440 4.77 0.75 -6.35
C ARG A 440 4.35 0.31 -4.95
N LEU A 441 5.12 0.66 -3.92
CA LEU A 441 4.85 0.29 -2.53
C LEU A 441 3.65 1.03 -1.89
N PRO A 442 3.40 2.33 -2.15
CA PRO A 442 2.36 3.08 -1.45
C PRO A 442 0.97 2.43 -1.54
N LEU A 443 0.30 2.32 -0.39
CA LEU A 443 -1.04 1.77 -0.21
C LEU A 443 -1.22 0.29 -0.61
N CYS A 444 -0.14 -0.47 -0.81
CA CYS A 444 -0.24 -1.89 -1.17
C CYS A 444 -0.85 -2.76 -0.05
N PHE A 445 -0.74 -2.33 1.21
CA PHE A 445 -1.25 -3.06 2.38
C PHE A 445 -2.74 -2.81 2.67
N VAL A 446 -3.31 -1.72 2.17
CA VAL A 446 -4.74 -1.37 2.36
C VAL A 446 -5.65 -1.93 1.27
N ILE A 447 -5.10 -2.69 0.33
CA ILE A 447 -5.84 -3.27 -0.78
C ILE A 447 -5.83 -4.80 -0.73
N HIS A 448 -6.95 -5.41 -1.13
CA HIS A 448 -7.06 -6.86 -1.29
C HIS A 448 -6.58 -7.29 -2.68
N PHE A 449 -5.26 -7.30 -2.87
CA PHE A 449 -4.65 -7.74 -4.13
C PHE A 449 -4.03 -9.14 -3.94
N PRO A 450 -4.25 -10.07 -4.89
CA PRO A 450 -3.61 -11.38 -4.87
C PRO A 450 -2.10 -11.27 -5.05
N THR A 451 -1.38 -12.26 -4.54
CA THR A 451 0.08 -12.33 -4.67
C THR A 451 0.47 -12.63 -6.13
N ILE A 452 1.67 -12.23 -6.53
CA ILE A 452 2.20 -12.48 -7.88
C ILE A 452 2.16 -13.98 -8.24
N PRO A 453 2.55 -14.92 -7.35
CA PRO A 453 2.42 -16.35 -7.64
C PRO A 453 0.96 -16.80 -7.83
N ALA A 454 0.00 -16.20 -7.11
CA ALA A 454 -1.41 -16.51 -7.26
C ALA A 454 -2.00 -15.94 -8.55
N LEU A 455 -1.52 -14.78 -9.03
CA LEU A 455 -1.92 -14.18 -10.31
C LEU A 455 -1.43 -14.96 -11.52
N ARG A 456 -0.31 -15.69 -11.39
CA ARG A 456 0.26 -16.53 -12.46
C ARG A 456 -0.44 -17.88 -12.63
N LYS A 457 -1.16 -18.33 -11.60
CA LYS A 457 -1.97 -19.55 -11.65
C LYS A 457 -3.33 -19.22 -12.26
#